data_AF-M6AX46-F1
#
_entry.id   AF-M6AX46-F1
#
_cell.length_a   1.000
_cell.length_b   1.000
_cell.length_c   1.000
_cell.angle_alpha   90.00
_cell.angle_beta   90.00
_cell.angle_gamma   90.00
#
_symmetry.space_group_name_H-M   'P 1'
#
loop_
_entity.id
_entity.type
_entity.pdbx_description
1 polymer ?
#
loop_
_entity_poly.entity_id
_entity_poly.type
_entity_poly.pdbx_seq_one_letter_code
_entity_poly.pdbx_strand_id
1 'polypeptide(L)'
;MWPLLRDSNSHLTQKIGFDWPEKLKDGIALKIRMDLPTSDLDHTVIEGDCYESLSLFYYSTEHFSDRIRNQNERKILRYLIGNKITIPALVDRRAFQTAKERIKTWH
;
A
#
# COMPACT_ATOMS: atom_id res chain seq x y z
N MET A 1 15.55 3.25 -6.09
CA MET A 1 14.56 2.30 -5.55
C MET A 1 14.07 2.88 -4.23
N TRP A 2 12.90 3.54 -4.22
CA TRP A 2 12.46 4.34 -3.07
C TRP A 2 11.80 3.48 -1.98
N PRO A 3 12.08 3.75 -0.69
CA PRO A 3 11.51 2.99 0.42
C PRO A 3 10.06 3.45 0.66
N LEU A 4 9.11 2.64 0.18
CA LEU A 4 7.93 2.06 0.86
C LEU A 4 7.33 2.67 2.15
N LEU A 5 7.51 3.95 2.43
CA LEU A 5 6.77 4.69 3.43
C LEU A 5 5.65 5.42 2.72
N ARG A 6 4.47 4.81 2.73
CA ARG A 6 3.28 5.51 2.25
C ARG A 6 2.82 6.47 3.34
N ASP A 7 2.89 7.75 3.01
CA ASP A 7 2.37 8.81 3.83
C ASP A 7 0.83 8.74 3.89
N SER A 8 0.28 8.49 5.09
CA SER A 8 -1.17 8.49 5.33
C SER A 8 -1.71 9.91 5.60
N ASN A 9 -0.86 10.92 5.51
CA ASN A 9 -1.20 12.31 5.75
C ASN A 9 -1.70 13.04 4.50
N SER A 10 -2.13 12.34 3.44
CA SER A 10 -2.76 12.96 2.26
C SER A 10 -3.99 13.81 2.61
N HIS A 11 -4.64 13.54 3.73
CA HIS A 11 -5.71 14.38 4.28
C HIS A 11 -5.23 15.77 4.73
N LEU A 12 -3.93 15.94 5.05
CA LEU A 12 -3.33 17.23 5.34
C LEU A 12 -3.23 18.12 4.10
N THR A 13 -3.17 17.56 2.90
CA THR A 13 -3.27 18.34 1.65
C THR A 13 -4.57 19.13 1.59
N GLN A 14 -5.68 18.54 2.03
CA GLN A 14 -6.99 19.21 2.08
C GLN A 14 -7.10 20.22 3.23
N LYS A 15 -6.33 20.04 4.31
CA LYS A 15 -6.44 20.83 5.54
C LYS A 15 -5.43 21.99 5.62
N ILE A 16 -4.26 21.85 5.01
CA ILE A 16 -3.09 22.74 5.16
C ILE A 16 -2.54 23.21 3.80
N GLY A 17 -2.89 22.55 2.69
CA GLY A 17 -2.46 22.89 1.34
C GLY A 17 -1.44 21.91 0.75
N PHE A 18 -1.07 22.10 -0.53
CA PHE A 18 -0.15 21.19 -1.24
C PHE A 18 1.29 21.24 -0.69
N ASP A 19 1.63 22.33 -0.03
CA ASP A 19 2.87 22.60 0.71
C ASP A 19 2.78 22.21 2.20
N TRP A 20 1.84 21.32 2.56
CA TRP A 20 1.70 20.80 3.92
C TRP A 20 3.00 20.24 4.55
N PRO A 21 3.98 19.67 3.81
CA PRO A 21 5.23 19.23 4.42
C PRO A 21 6.03 20.38 5.04
N GLU A 22 5.93 21.58 4.48
CA GLU A 22 6.63 22.80 4.94
C GLU A 22 5.82 23.57 6.01
N LYS A 23 4.49 23.39 6.01
CA LYS A 23 3.56 24.02 6.97
C LYS A 23 3.26 23.16 8.20
N LEU A 24 3.88 21.99 8.28
CA LEU A 24 3.74 21.06 9.38
C LEU A 24 4.35 21.68 10.64
N LYS A 25 3.50 22.00 11.62
CA LYS A 25 4.01 22.41 12.94
C LYS A 25 4.74 21.23 13.58
N ASP A 26 5.88 21.52 14.19
CA ASP A 26 6.63 20.55 15.00
C ASP A 26 5.70 19.88 16.02
N GLY A 27 5.83 18.55 16.16
CA GLY A 27 5.04 17.74 17.09
C GLY A 27 3.79 17.07 16.52
N ILE A 28 3.51 17.18 15.21
CA ILE A 28 2.44 16.38 14.57
C ILE A 28 2.95 14.95 14.29
N ALA A 29 2.30 13.96 14.90
CA ALA A 29 2.63 12.55 14.72
C ALA A 29 2.16 12.02 13.36
N LEU A 30 3.10 11.72 12.46
CA LEU A 30 2.81 11.04 11.20
C LEU A 30 2.51 9.56 11.47
N LYS A 31 1.36 9.06 11.00
CA LYS A 31 1.00 7.64 11.16
C LYS A 31 1.51 6.83 9.98
N ILE A 32 2.45 5.93 10.24
CA ILE A 32 2.88 4.92 9.27
C ILE A 32 2.02 3.68 9.49
N ARG A 33 1.37 3.19 8.43
CA ARG A 33 0.64 1.93 8.47
C ARG A 33 1.61 0.76 8.61
N MET A 34 1.36 -0.08 9.60
CA MET A 34 2.22 -1.24 9.92
C MET A 34 1.59 -2.57 9.50
N ASP A 35 0.41 -2.53 8.88
CA ASP A 35 -0.38 -3.67 8.40
C ASP A 35 -0.14 -3.96 6.90
N LEU A 36 0.98 -3.51 6.34
CA LEU A 36 1.31 -3.74 4.93
C LEU A 36 1.56 -5.23 4.64
N PRO A 37 1.14 -5.77 3.47
CA PRO A 37 1.44 -7.14 3.09
C PRO A 37 2.95 -7.36 2.97
N THR A 38 3.50 -8.19 3.86
CA THR A 38 4.93 -8.59 3.86
C THR A 38 5.18 -9.93 3.18
N SER A 39 4.12 -10.58 2.72
CA SER A 39 4.14 -11.84 1.97
C SER A 39 3.03 -11.79 0.93
N ASP A 40 3.16 -12.60 -0.11
CA ASP A 40 2.13 -12.75 -1.11
C ASP A 40 0.84 -13.30 -0.47
N LEU A 41 -0.30 -12.82 -0.94
CA LEU A 41 -1.63 -13.23 -0.48
C LEU A 41 -2.45 -13.76 -1.65
N ASP A 42 -3.30 -14.74 -1.38
CA ASP A 42 -4.32 -15.17 -2.33
C ASP A 42 -5.56 -14.29 -2.17
N HIS A 43 -6.08 -13.81 -3.29
CA HIS A 43 -7.37 -13.14 -3.36
C HIS A 43 -8.30 -13.91 -4.31
N THR A 44 -9.51 -14.24 -3.85
CA THR A 44 -10.54 -14.83 -4.71
C THR A 44 -11.32 -13.71 -5.38
N VAL A 45 -11.25 -13.66 -6.71
CA VAL A 45 -11.88 -12.59 -7.51
C VAL A 45 -13.39 -12.65 -7.36
N ILE A 46 -13.99 -11.51 -7.06
CA ILE A 46 -15.44 -11.31 -6.98
C ILE A 46 -15.93 -10.36 -8.07
N GLU A 47 -17.25 -10.28 -8.23
CA GLU A 47 -17.86 -9.33 -9.15
C GLU A 47 -17.56 -7.88 -8.72
N GLY A 48 -17.14 -7.06 -9.69
CA GLY A 48 -16.76 -5.66 -9.46
C GLY A 48 -15.28 -5.44 -9.16
N ASP A 49 -14.47 -6.50 -9.02
CA ASP A 49 -13.03 -6.32 -8.84
C ASP A 49 -12.35 -5.75 -10.08
N CYS A 50 -11.53 -4.73 -9.84
CA CYS A 50 -10.53 -4.23 -10.78
C CYS A 50 -9.16 -4.15 -10.07
N TYR A 51 -8.09 -4.04 -10.84
CA TYR A 51 -6.76 -3.98 -10.23
C TYR A 51 -6.57 -2.74 -9.35
N GLU A 52 -7.24 -1.65 -9.69
CA GLU A 52 -7.29 -0.40 -8.94
C GLU A 52 -7.99 -0.60 -7.59
N SER A 53 -9.16 -1.24 -7.55
CA SER A 53 -9.88 -1.52 -6.31
C SER A 53 -9.11 -2.48 -5.40
N LEU A 54 -8.47 -3.51 -5.96
CA LEU A 54 -7.63 -4.44 -5.19
C LEU A 54 -6.40 -3.75 -4.62
N SER A 55 -5.78 -2.87 -5.40
CA SER A 55 -4.66 -2.06 -4.93
C SER A 55 -5.09 -1.15 -3.79
N LEU A 56 -6.24 -0.48 -3.95
CA LEU A 56 -6.83 0.35 -2.91
C LEU A 56 -7.15 -0.47 -1.65
N PHE A 57 -7.65 -1.69 -1.78
CA PHE A 57 -8.00 -2.52 -0.63
C PHE A 57 -6.74 -3.00 0.13
N TYR A 58 -5.80 -3.64 -0.56
CA TYR A 58 -4.64 -4.28 0.09
C TYR A 58 -3.51 -3.31 0.43
N TYR A 59 -3.37 -2.22 -0.32
CA TYR A 59 -2.27 -1.27 -0.17
C TYR A 59 -2.77 0.13 0.23
N SER A 60 -4.09 0.26 0.42
CA SER A 60 -4.77 1.52 0.70
C SER A 60 -4.64 2.54 -0.44
N THR A 61 -4.06 2.22 -1.61
CA THR A 61 -3.79 3.13 -2.75
C THR A 61 -4.00 2.42 -4.08
N GLU A 62 -4.49 3.11 -5.10
CA GLU A 62 -4.67 2.57 -6.45
C GLU A 62 -3.35 2.44 -7.24
N HIS A 63 -2.29 3.14 -6.82
CA HIS A 63 -1.04 3.29 -7.59
C HIS A 63 -0.25 2.00 -7.82
N PHE A 64 -0.55 0.92 -7.11
CA PHE A 64 0.11 -0.37 -7.31
C PHE A 64 -0.75 -1.35 -8.12
N SER A 65 -1.80 -0.89 -8.80
CA SER A 65 -2.68 -1.72 -9.63
C SER A 65 -1.90 -2.46 -10.72
N ASP A 66 -0.96 -1.78 -11.38
CA ASP A 66 -0.10 -2.38 -12.40
C ASP A 66 0.83 -3.47 -11.83
N ARG A 67 1.22 -3.36 -10.56
CA ARG A 67 2.02 -4.39 -9.89
C ARG A 67 1.22 -5.68 -9.74
N ILE A 68 -0.02 -5.59 -9.26
CA ILE A 68 -0.94 -6.74 -9.13
C ILE A 68 -1.22 -7.33 -10.52
N ARG A 69 -1.50 -6.46 -11.50
CA ARG A 69 -1.77 -6.86 -12.89
C ARG A 69 -0.63 -7.64 -13.51
N ASN A 70 0.60 -7.15 -13.40
CA ASN A 70 1.77 -7.81 -13.97
C ASN A 70 2.08 -9.13 -13.27
N GLN A 71 1.91 -9.21 -11.94
CA GLN A 71 2.07 -10.46 -11.18
C GLN A 71 1.10 -11.55 -11.64
N ASN A 72 -0.10 -11.16 -12.10
CA ASN A 72 -1.14 -12.08 -12.56
C ASN A 72 -1.21 -12.18 -14.09
N GLU A 73 -0.06 -12.02 -14.78
CA GLU A 73 0.07 -12.17 -16.23
C GLU A 73 -0.90 -11.28 -17.03
N ARG A 74 -1.32 -10.16 -16.45
CA ARG A 74 -2.26 -9.19 -17.03
C ARG A 74 -3.61 -9.81 -17.43
N LYS A 75 -4.00 -10.92 -16.77
CA LYS A 75 -5.30 -11.56 -17.00
C LYS A 75 -6.45 -10.60 -16.70
N ILE A 76 -7.57 -10.75 -17.41
CA ILE A 76 -8.75 -9.91 -17.23
C ILE A 76 -9.59 -10.48 -16.08
N LEU A 77 -9.72 -9.73 -14.97
CA LEU A 77 -10.36 -10.19 -13.74
C LEU A 77 -11.82 -10.61 -13.93
N ARG A 78 -12.57 -9.95 -14.82
CA ARG A 78 -13.96 -10.33 -15.13
C ARG A 78 -14.12 -11.79 -15.56
N TYR A 79 -13.11 -12.39 -16.18
CA TYR A 79 -13.12 -13.80 -16.60
C TYR A 79 -12.56 -14.76 -15.55
N LEU A 80 -12.15 -14.24 -14.40
CA LEU A 80 -11.55 -14.98 -13.31
C LEU A 80 -12.40 -14.98 -12.05
N ILE A 81 -13.66 -14.53 -12.10
CA ILE A 81 -14.57 -14.56 -10.95
C ILE A 81 -14.62 -15.98 -10.37
N GLY A 82 -14.39 -16.10 -9.06
CA GLY A 82 -14.27 -17.37 -8.32
C GLY A 82 -12.87 -18.00 -8.33
N ASN A 83 -11.96 -17.58 -9.22
CA ASN A 83 -10.57 -18.02 -9.23
C ASN A 83 -9.71 -17.18 -8.28
N LYS A 84 -8.54 -17.73 -7.92
CA LYS A 84 -7.54 -17.03 -7.11
C LYS A 84 -6.56 -16.27 -8.00
N ILE A 85 -6.17 -15.09 -7.52
CA ILE A 85 -5.06 -14.29 -8.02
C ILE A 85 -4.10 -13.95 -6.87
N THR A 86 -2.85 -13.65 -7.21
CA THR A 86 -1.82 -13.30 -6.24
C THR A 86 -1.78 -11.79 -6.02
N ILE A 87 -1.87 -11.37 -4.76
CA ILE A 87 -1.58 -10.01 -4.31
C ILE A 87 -0.13 -10.00 -3.82
N PRO A 88 0.82 -9.39 -4.54
CA PRO A 88 2.23 -9.47 -4.18
C PRO A 88 2.54 -8.73 -2.88
N ALA A 89 3.54 -9.19 -2.13
CA ALA A 89 4.08 -8.45 -1.01
C ALA A 89 4.55 -7.07 -1.44
N LEU A 90 4.19 -6.02 -0.69
CA LEU A 90 4.65 -4.66 -0.98
C LEU A 90 6.13 -4.49 -0.61
N VAL A 91 6.47 -5.01 0.56
CA VAL A 91 7.79 -5.01 1.20
C VAL A 91 8.21 -6.44 1.50
N ASP A 92 9.50 -6.70 1.37
CA ASP A 92 10.10 -7.90 1.95
C ASP A 92 9.93 -7.87 3.48
N ARG A 93 9.55 -9.01 4.07
CA ARG A 93 9.37 -9.15 5.52
C ARG A 93 10.60 -8.71 6.32
N ARG A 94 11.81 -9.03 5.87
CA ARG A 94 13.07 -8.64 6.52
C ARG A 94 13.27 -7.13 6.48
N ALA A 95 12.99 -6.51 5.34
CA ALA A 95 13.05 -5.05 5.20
C ALA A 95 12.04 -4.37 6.12
N PHE A 96 10.82 -4.90 6.20
CA PHE A 96 9.77 -4.38 7.07
C PHE A 96 10.13 -4.49 8.57
N GLN A 97 10.63 -5.64 9.03
CA GLN A 97 11.07 -5.81 10.42
C GLN A 97 12.23 -4.89 10.77
N THR A 98 13.18 -4.72 9.85
CA THR A 98 14.33 -3.82 10.05
C THR A 98 13.87 -2.36 10.20
N ALA A 99 12.93 -1.93 9.36
CA ALA A 99 12.33 -0.60 9.44
C ALA A 99 11.57 -0.40 10.77
N LYS A 100 10.80 -1.41 11.18
CA LYS A 100 10.03 -1.39 12.44
C LYS A 100 10.94 -1.23 13.67
N GLU A 101 12.05 -1.96 13.73
CA GLU A 101 13.02 -1.86 14.84
C GLU A 101 13.71 -0.49 14.89
N ARG A 102 14.03 0.10 13.73
CA ARG A 102 14.61 1.46 13.66
C ARG A 102 13.67 2.53 14.20
N ILE A 103 12.36 2.40 13.98
CA ILE A 103 11.37 3.33 14.53
C ILE A 103 11.29 3.21 16.05
N LYS A 104 11.39 2.00 16.61
CA LYS A 104 11.36 1.81 18.07
C LYS A 104 12.56 2.40 18.79
N THR A 105 13.72 2.46 18.15
CA THR A 105 14.95 3.02 18.72
C THR A 105 14.99 4.55 18.69
N TRP A 106 14.01 5.20 18.05
CA TRP A 106 13.87 6.66 18.00
C TRP A 106 13.00 7.25 19.13
N HIS A 107 12.68 6.44 20.15
CA HIS A 107 11.98 6.88 21.36
C HIS A 107 12.93 7.32 22.46
#